data_AF-A0A369RMA4-F1
#
_entry.id   AF-A0A369RMA4-F1
#
_cell.length_a   1.000
_cell.length_b   1.000
_cell.length_c   1.000
_cell.angle_alpha   90.00
_cell.angle_beta   90.00
_cell.angle_gamma   90.00
#
_symmetry.space_group_name_H-M   'P 1'
#
loop_
_entity.id
_entity.type
_entity.pdbx_description
1 polymer ?
#
loop_
_entity_poly.entity_id
_entity_poly.type
_entity_poly.pdbx_seq_one_letter_code
_entity_poly.pdbx_strand_id
1 'polypeptide(L)'
;AKPGVPIRNIFVFVTVMVILSTLSYYFFAGRRIFLYFIKQTLFEVLISILGLLYALPFDKPINYGSIRIGTLLVLCLFVNIIYILRNVPGVGLYISMFIATMMTILKASVVFVLFLVAFAVAFSMILSDMTIFRGFDIAIVTVLTMMTGEINYADTFSHLSSTGRLTGFKVELLLFGIMVIVVNIAFANLLIGLAVGDINEVKETASLNQAKNHFQLIIGSYESYPMFIKKIIHSPGLTIRKDKHSSYSQKQIWHNLTAKLKFIQEDKNEADQETNLKDLKTLVLRQQTEISRLKELIEDAKSDINFHGNINRTETKKLIDQVLQAIKADGSEKYSIG
;
A
#
# COMPACT_ATOMS: atom_id res chain seq x y z
N ALA A 1 6.95 -27.73 52.76
CA ALA A 1 5.64 -27.92 52.07
C ALA A 1 5.94 -28.21 50.61
N LYS A 2 5.41 -29.31 50.04
CA LYS A 2 5.49 -29.53 48.57
C LYS A 2 4.92 -28.26 47.91
N PRO A 3 5.61 -27.62 46.96
CA PRO A 3 5.00 -26.52 46.23
C PRO A 3 3.74 -27.10 45.60
N GLY A 4 2.56 -26.62 46.03
CA GLY A 4 1.29 -27.07 45.49
C GLY A 4 1.35 -26.95 43.98
N VAL A 5 0.75 -27.91 43.27
CA VAL A 5 0.69 -27.92 41.81
C VAL A 5 0.30 -26.50 41.38
N PRO A 6 1.17 -25.77 40.66
CA PRO A 6 0.90 -24.38 40.35
C PRO A 6 -0.33 -24.37 39.45
N ILE A 7 -1.48 -24.02 40.03
CA ILE A 7 -2.80 -23.96 39.40
C ILE A 7 -2.73 -23.19 38.07
N ARG A 8 -1.82 -22.21 37.99
CA ARG A 8 -1.44 -21.49 36.76
C ARG A 8 -1.02 -22.42 35.61
N ASN A 9 -0.11 -23.37 35.84
CA ASN A 9 0.40 -24.24 34.77
C ASN A 9 -0.71 -25.15 34.25
N ILE A 10 -1.60 -25.61 35.13
CA ILE A 10 -2.82 -26.33 34.74
C ILE A 10 -3.70 -25.43 33.88
N PHE A 11 -3.94 -24.18 34.31
CA PHE A 11 -4.76 -23.23 33.54
C PHE A 11 -4.20 -22.98 32.15
N VAL A 12 -2.89 -22.72 32.03
CA VAL A 12 -2.22 -22.52 30.73
C VAL A 12 -2.28 -23.78 29.87
N PHE A 13 -2.13 -24.96 30.46
CA PHE A 13 -2.26 -26.20 29.71
C PHE A 13 -3.69 -26.41 29.19
N VAL A 14 -4.70 -26.14 30.02
CA VAL A 14 -6.12 -26.24 29.60
C VAL A 14 -6.41 -25.26 28.47
N THR A 15 -5.92 -24.01 28.54
CA THR A 15 -6.12 -23.05 27.44
C THR A 15 -5.43 -23.50 26.15
N VAL A 16 -4.22 -24.06 26.23
CA VAL A 16 -3.54 -24.63 25.06
C VAL A 16 -4.30 -25.83 24.50
N MET A 17 -4.86 -26.69 25.34
CA MET A 17 -5.70 -27.81 24.89
C MET A 17 -6.98 -27.33 24.17
N VAL A 18 -7.59 -26.24 24.65
CA VAL A 18 -8.72 -25.61 23.96
C VAL A 18 -8.30 -25.11 22.57
N ILE A 19 -7.16 -24.41 22.47
CA ILE A 19 -6.62 -23.94 21.18
C ILE A 19 -6.36 -25.12 20.23
N LEU A 20 -5.71 -26.18 20.70
CA LEU A 20 -5.46 -27.39 19.90
C LEU A 20 -6.76 -28.08 19.46
N SER A 21 -7.78 -28.10 20.31
CA SER A 21 -9.11 -28.62 19.93
C SER A 21 -9.74 -27.79 18.82
N THR A 22 -9.63 -26.46 18.86
CA THR A 22 -10.13 -25.59 17.77
C THR A 22 -9.34 -25.78 16.47
N LEU A 23 -8.03 -26.01 16.56
CA LEU A 23 -7.18 -26.33 15.41
C LEU A 23 -7.55 -27.67 14.77
N SER A 24 -7.82 -28.69 15.61
CA SER A 24 -8.28 -29.99 15.14
C SER A 24 -9.61 -29.87 14.39
N TYR A 25 -10.55 -29.04 14.86
CA TYR A 25 -11.78 -28.76 14.14
C TYR A 25 -11.54 -28.19 12.73
N TYR A 26 -10.63 -27.21 12.59
CA TYR A 26 -10.30 -26.66 11.25
C TYR A 26 -9.68 -27.69 10.32
N PHE A 27 -8.90 -28.63 10.86
CA PHE A 27 -8.33 -29.74 10.09
C PHE A 27 -9.43 -30.67 9.55
N PHE A 28 -10.42 -31.00 10.38
CA PHE A 28 -11.54 -31.86 10.00
C PHE A 28 -12.63 -31.17 9.16
N ALA A 29 -12.76 -29.84 9.27
CA ALA A 29 -13.73 -29.03 8.51
C ALA A 29 -13.53 -29.11 6.98
N GLY A 30 -12.33 -29.50 6.53
CA GLY A 30 -12.06 -29.85 5.13
C GLY A 30 -10.80 -29.19 4.57
N ARG A 31 -10.21 -29.83 3.56
CA ARG A 31 -8.92 -29.44 2.97
C ARG A 31 -8.87 -27.99 2.49
N ARG A 32 -9.98 -27.46 1.94
CA ARG A 32 -10.05 -26.10 1.39
C ARG A 32 -9.91 -25.03 2.47
N ILE A 33 -10.62 -25.19 3.59
CA ILE A 33 -10.59 -24.26 4.73
C ILE A 33 -9.24 -24.32 5.42
N PHE A 34 -8.71 -25.52 5.63
CA PHE A 34 -7.40 -25.74 6.24
C PHE A 34 -6.27 -25.06 5.43
N LEU A 35 -6.24 -25.26 4.11
CA LEU A 35 -5.21 -24.64 3.26
C LEU A 35 -5.30 -23.12 3.23
N TYR A 36 -6.51 -22.56 3.36
CA TYR A 36 -6.68 -21.12 3.40
C TYR A 36 -6.15 -20.49 4.69
N PHE A 37 -6.38 -21.13 5.85
CA PHE A 37 -5.91 -20.65 7.15
C PHE A 37 -4.52 -21.14 7.55
N ILE A 38 -3.79 -21.84 6.67
CA ILE A 38 -2.53 -22.50 7.01
C ILE A 38 -1.51 -21.60 7.71
N LYS A 39 -1.36 -20.33 7.27
CA LYS A 39 -0.40 -19.38 7.87
C LYS A 39 -0.78 -19.04 9.31
N GLN A 40 -2.07 -18.84 9.58
CA GLN A 40 -2.58 -18.57 10.91
C GLN A 40 -2.49 -19.82 11.79
N THR A 41 -2.84 -20.99 11.23
CA THR A 41 -2.71 -22.28 11.92
C THR A 41 -1.27 -22.56 12.34
N LEU A 42 -0.28 -22.29 11.49
CA LEU A 42 1.14 -22.44 11.85
C LEU A 42 1.54 -21.54 13.04
N PHE A 43 1.03 -20.31 13.08
CA PHE A 43 1.28 -19.39 14.18
C PHE A 43 0.60 -19.83 15.49
N GLU A 44 -0.63 -20.32 15.43
CA GLU A 44 -1.35 -20.85 16.60
C GLU A 44 -0.71 -22.16 17.13
N VAL A 45 -0.14 -22.98 16.25
CA VAL A 45 0.67 -24.15 16.64
C VAL A 45 1.95 -23.71 17.36
N LEU A 46 2.64 -22.67 16.86
CA LEU A 46 3.82 -22.11 17.54
C LEU A 46 3.47 -21.62 18.95
N ILE A 47 2.35 -20.90 19.11
CA ILE A 47 1.83 -20.45 20.41
C ILE A 47 1.55 -21.65 21.32
N SER A 48 0.95 -22.71 20.78
CA SER A 48 0.65 -23.94 21.52
C SER A 48 1.92 -24.63 22.01
N ILE A 49 2.96 -24.71 21.18
CA ILE A 49 4.27 -25.26 21.55
C ILE A 49 4.91 -24.43 22.68
N LEU A 50 4.92 -23.10 22.56
CA LEU A 50 5.43 -22.20 23.60
C LEU A 50 4.63 -22.33 24.91
N GLY A 51 3.30 -22.47 24.82
CA GLY A 51 2.42 -22.69 25.95
C GLY A 51 2.68 -24.01 26.67
N LEU A 52 2.89 -25.11 25.93
CA LEU A 52 3.28 -26.40 26.51
C LEU A 52 4.66 -26.33 27.16
N LEU A 53 5.63 -25.68 26.53
CA LEU A 53 6.98 -25.51 27.07
C LEU A 53 6.97 -24.68 28.37
N TYR A 54 6.05 -23.72 28.48
CA TYR A 54 5.84 -22.94 29.68
C TYR A 54 5.16 -23.74 30.80
N ALA A 55 4.14 -24.53 30.47
CA ALA A 55 3.29 -25.24 31.44
C ALA A 55 3.89 -26.56 31.95
N LEU A 56 4.69 -27.26 31.13
CA LEU A 56 5.21 -28.59 31.45
C LEU A 56 6.68 -28.58 31.94
N PRO A 57 7.03 -29.43 32.92
CA PRO A 57 6.14 -30.24 33.76
C PRO A 57 5.33 -29.37 34.73
N PHE A 58 4.13 -29.83 35.12
CA PHE A 58 3.19 -29.03 35.92
C PHE A 58 3.78 -28.54 37.23
N ASP A 59 4.58 -29.36 37.91
CA ASP A 59 5.18 -29.01 39.20
C ASP A 59 6.42 -28.11 39.09
N LYS A 60 6.75 -27.63 37.89
CA LYS A 60 7.94 -26.80 37.66
C LYS A 60 7.83 -25.44 38.39
N PRO A 61 8.80 -25.10 39.26
CA PRO A 61 8.83 -23.78 39.89
C PRO A 61 9.12 -22.67 38.87
N ILE A 62 8.81 -21.43 39.25
CA ILE A 62 9.07 -20.26 38.41
C ILE A 62 10.57 -19.98 38.39
N ASN A 63 11.22 -20.38 37.31
CA ASN A 63 12.61 -20.02 37.03
C ASN A 63 12.67 -18.89 36.00
N TYR A 64 13.79 -18.18 35.97
CA TYR A 64 14.02 -17.11 35.00
C TYR A 64 13.86 -17.57 33.54
N GLY A 65 14.23 -18.82 33.22
CA GLY A 65 13.98 -19.42 31.90
C GLY A 65 12.50 -19.57 31.56
N SER A 66 11.67 -19.99 32.53
CA SER A 66 10.22 -20.09 32.34
C SER A 66 9.59 -18.70 32.15
N ILE A 67 10.11 -17.67 32.84
CA ILE A 67 9.65 -16.28 32.67
C ILE A 67 9.93 -15.81 31.24
N ARG A 68 11.14 -16.05 30.69
CA ARG A 68 11.48 -15.67 29.31
C ARG A 68 10.50 -16.26 28.28
N ILE A 69 10.18 -17.56 28.42
CA ILE A 69 9.22 -18.25 27.54
C ILE A 69 7.82 -17.69 27.73
N GLY A 70 7.41 -17.45 28.98
CA GLY A 70 6.11 -16.85 29.30
C GLY A 70 5.93 -15.45 28.70
N THR A 71 6.96 -14.61 28.76
CA THR A 71 6.94 -13.27 28.15
C THR A 71 6.75 -13.36 26.63
N LEU A 72 7.49 -14.24 25.96
CA LEU A 72 7.34 -14.46 24.52
C LEU A 72 5.94 -14.98 24.17
N LEU A 73 5.44 -15.94 24.95
CA LEU A 73 4.10 -16.50 24.80
C LEU A 73 3.02 -15.42 24.89
N VAL A 74 3.08 -14.56 25.91
CA VAL A 74 2.13 -13.46 26.09
C VAL A 74 2.19 -12.49 24.91
N LEU A 75 3.39 -12.12 24.44
CA LEU A 75 3.55 -11.27 23.27
C LEU A 75 2.91 -11.89 22.02
N CYS A 76 3.19 -13.18 21.75
CA CYS A 76 2.60 -13.89 20.63
C CYS A 76 1.06 -14.00 20.74
N LEU A 77 0.52 -14.15 21.95
CA LEU A 77 -0.93 -14.15 22.18
C LEU A 77 -1.57 -12.81 21.83
N PHE A 78 -0.96 -11.68 22.18
CA PHE A 78 -1.46 -10.36 21.77
C PHE A 78 -1.39 -10.15 20.26
N VAL A 79 -0.32 -10.62 19.60
CA VAL A 79 -0.25 -10.62 18.14
C VAL A 79 -1.37 -11.48 17.54
N ASN A 80 -1.67 -12.64 18.14
CA ASN A 80 -2.78 -13.49 17.70
C ASN A 80 -4.14 -12.79 17.88
N ILE A 81 -4.32 -12.04 18.97
CA ILE A 81 -5.51 -11.21 19.18
C ILE A 81 -5.66 -10.21 18.04
N ILE A 82 -4.59 -9.52 17.61
CA ILE A 82 -4.63 -8.61 16.45
C ILE A 82 -5.07 -9.35 15.18
N TYR A 83 -4.57 -10.57 14.93
CA TYR A 83 -5.02 -11.40 13.80
C TYR A 83 -6.51 -11.76 13.88
N ILE A 84 -7.03 -12.06 15.08
CA ILE A 84 -8.47 -12.33 15.27
C ILE A 84 -9.29 -11.06 15.03
N LEU A 85 -8.85 -9.90 15.55
CA LEU A 85 -9.52 -8.62 15.33
C LEU A 85 -9.58 -8.21 13.85
N ARG A 86 -8.70 -8.75 13.00
CA ARG A 86 -8.75 -8.56 11.54
C ARG A 86 -10.10 -8.98 10.94
N ASN A 87 -10.79 -9.94 11.55
CA ASN A 87 -12.08 -10.45 11.06
C ASN A 87 -13.28 -9.66 11.61
N VAL A 88 -13.07 -8.68 12.51
CA VAL A 88 -14.12 -7.86 13.10
C VAL A 88 -14.52 -6.75 12.12
N PRO A 89 -15.81 -6.56 11.81
CA PRO A 89 -16.25 -5.48 10.92
C PRO A 89 -15.90 -4.10 11.51
N GLY A 90 -15.46 -3.17 10.66
CA GLY A 90 -14.96 -1.86 11.06
C GLY A 90 -13.45 -1.90 11.38
N VAL A 91 -13.06 -2.49 12.51
CA VAL A 91 -11.65 -2.54 12.97
C VAL A 91 -10.76 -3.34 12.03
N GLY A 92 -11.28 -4.43 11.47
CA GLY A 92 -10.51 -5.36 10.63
C GLY A 92 -9.93 -4.76 9.36
N LEU A 93 -10.54 -3.67 8.85
CA LEU A 93 -10.03 -2.93 7.71
C LEU A 93 -8.71 -2.23 8.07
N TYR A 94 -8.69 -1.50 9.18
CA TYR A 94 -7.50 -0.78 9.66
C TYR A 94 -6.37 -1.74 10.01
N ILE A 95 -6.68 -2.87 10.64
CA ILE A 95 -5.69 -3.91 10.93
C ILE A 95 -5.13 -4.51 9.64
N SER A 96 -5.99 -4.76 8.65
CA SER A 96 -5.53 -5.29 7.35
C SER A 96 -4.63 -4.30 6.62
N MET A 97 -4.95 -3.00 6.65
CA MET A 97 -4.08 -1.95 6.11
C MET A 97 -2.75 -1.91 6.86
N PHE A 98 -2.78 -1.90 8.20
CA PHE A 98 -1.58 -1.87 9.03
C PHE A 98 -0.63 -3.04 8.72
N ILE A 99 -1.16 -4.27 8.66
CA ILE A 99 -0.34 -5.45 8.34
C ILE A 99 0.24 -5.34 6.92
N ALA A 100 -0.55 -4.88 5.95
CA ALA A 100 -0.08 -4.69 4.57
C ALA A 100 1.03 -3.63 4.49
N THR A 101 0.83 -2.45 5.08
CA THR A 101 1.85 -1.38 5.12
C THR A 101 3.11 -1.84 5.85
N MET A 102 2.98 -2.54 6.98
CA MET A 102 4.12 -3.10 7.71
C MET A 102 4.91 -4.11 6.86
N MET A 103 4.23 -4.95 6.09
CA MET A 103 4.90 -5.89 5.18
C MET A 103 5.63 -5.19 4.05
N THR A 104 5.07 -4.11 3.49
CA THR A 104 5.74 -3.30 2.48
C THR A 104 6.99 -2.63 3.03
N ILE A 105 6.88 -2.00 4.21
CA ILE A 105 8.01 -1.41 4.94
C ILE A 105 9.10 -2.45 5.18
N LEU A 106 8.74 -3.64 5.68
CA LEU A 106 9.72 -4.69 6.00
C LEU A 106 10.45 -5.18 4.75
N LYS A 107 9.75 -5.37 3.63
CA LYS A 107 10.36 -5.76 2.35
C LYS A 107 11.35 -4.71 1.84
N ALA A 108 10.98 -3.44 1.89
CA ALA A 108 11.86 -2.35 1.48
C ALA A 108 13.06 -2.16 2.42
N SER A 109 12.88 -2.47 3.71
CA SER A 109 13.91 -2.32 4.74
C SER A 109 15.04 -3.36 4.65
N VAL A 110 14.89 -4.43 3.87
CA VAL A 110 15.92 -5.49 3.73
C VAL A 110 17.27 -4.92 3.30
N VAL A 111 17.28 -3.93 2.41
CA VAL A 111 18.51 -3.26 1.95
C VAL A 111 19.22 -2.55 3.11
N PHE A 112 18.46 -1.99 4.07
CA PHE A 112 19.00 -1.27 5.22
C PHE A 112 19.52 -2.18 6.31
N VAL A 113 19.04 -3.41 6.41
CA VAL A 113 19.59 -4.40 7.35
C VAL A 113 21.09 -4.62 7.09
N LEU A 114 21.53 -4.61 5.83
CA LEU A 114 22.95 -4.71 5.47
C LEU A 114 23.76 -3.53 6.00
N PHE A 115 23.23 -2.31 5.89
CA PHE A 115 23.87 -1.12 6.48
C PHE A 115 23.93 -1.20 8.01
N LEU A 116 22.84 -1.62 8.67
CA LEU A 116 22.81 -1.77 10.14
C LEU A 116 23.87 -2.77 10.62
N VAL A 117 24.02 -3.91 9.94
CA VAL A 117 25.06 -4.91 10.26
C VAL A 117 26.46 -4.34 10.00
N ALA A 118 26.68 -3.65 8.88
CA ALA A 118 27.97 -3.04 8.56
C ALA A 118 28.39 -1.98 9.61
N PHE A 119 27.46 -1.10 10.03
CA PHE A 119 27.72 -0.13 11.08
C PHE A 119 27.94 -0.80 12.44
N ALA A 120 27.16 -1.83 12.80
CA ALA A 120 27.35 -2.56 14.06
C ALA A 120 28.74 -3.20 14.13
N VAL A 121 29.20 -3.83 13.04
CA VAL A 121 30.56 -4.39 12.96
C VAL A 121 31.61 -3.28 13.04
N ALA A 122 31.46 -2.21 12.27
CA ALA A 122 32.43 -1.11 12.27
C ALA A 122 32.56 -0.44 13.66
N PHE A 123 31.44 -0.17 14.33
CA PHE A 123 31.45 0.36 15.68
C PHE A 123 32.01 -0.64 16.70
N SER A 124 31.71 -1.93 16.57
CA SER A 124 32.29 -2.95 17.45
C SER A 124 33.81 -3.06 17.32
N MET A 125 34.37 -2.74 16.14
CA MET A 125 35.82 -2.71 15.94
C MET A 125 36.45 -1.45 16.52
N ILE A 126 35.91 -0.27 16.20
CA ILE A 126 36.54 1.01 16.54
C ILE A 126 36.25 1.48 17.98
N LEU A 127 35.08 1.11 18.54
CA LEU A 127 34.63 1.48 19.89
C LEU A 127 34.54 0.25 20.83
N SER A 128 35.36 -0.77 20.61
CA SER A 128 35.37 -2.01 21.40
C SER A 128 35.58 -1.82 22.90
N ASP A 129 36.12 -0.68 23.31
CA ASP A 129 36.33 -0.29 24.71
C ASP A 129 35.05 0.21 25.40
N MET A 130 34.05 0.63 24.64
CA MET A 130 32.73 0.96 25.17
C MET A 130 31.90 -0.31 25.40
N THR A 131 31.24 -0.39 26.56
CA THR A 131 30.38 -1.53 26.91
C THR A 131 29.25 -1.77 25.91
N ILE A 132 28.73 -0.71 25.30
CA ILE A 132 27.66 -0.74 24.28
C ILE A 132 28.11 -1.30 22.92
N PHE A 133 29.42 -1.41 22.67
CA PHE A 133 29.99 -1.92 21.42
C PHE A 133 30.91 -3.14 21.61
N ARG A 134 31.02 -3.65 22.84
CA ARG A 134 31.92 -4.76 23.19
C ARG A 134 31.57 -6.10 22.53
N GLY A 135 30.31 -6.29 22.12
CA GLY A 135 29.82 -7.51 21.48
C GLY A 135 28.89 -7.18 20.31
N PHE A 136 28.87 -8.05 19.30
CA PHE A 136 28.03 -7.84 18.11
C PHE A 136 26.53 -7.77 18.44
N ASP A 137 26.08 -8.57 19.41
CA ASP A 137 24.71 -8.62 19.93
C ASP A 137 24.28 -7.30 20.60
N ILE A 138 25.17 -6.69 21.39
CA ILE A 138 24.90 -5.39 22.02
C ILE A 138 25.07 -4.26 21.00
N ALA A 139 26.04 -4.37 20.09
CA ALA A 139 26.30 -3.38 19.05
C ALA A 139 25.14 -3.26 18.06
N ILE A 140 24.52 -4.37 17.63
CA ILE A 140 23.37 -4.31 16.71
C ILE A 140 22.16 -3.66 17.38
N VAL A 141 21.92 -3.95 18.66
CA VAL A 141 20.85 -3.29 19.44
C VAL A 141 21.15 -1.80 19.59
N THR A 142 22.42 -1.45 19.85
CA THR A 142 22.86 -0.05 19.97
C THR A 142 22.65 0.72 18.66
N VAL A 143 23.00 0.13 17.51
CA VAL A 143 22.77 0.77 16.20
C VAL A 143 21.27 0.87 15.89
N LEU A 144 20.45 -0.12 16.27
CA LEU A 144 18.99 -0.04 16.18
C LEU A 144 18.38 1.05 17.07
N THR A 145 18.94 1.30 18.25
CA THR A 145 18.51 2.44 19.08
C THR A 145 18.99 3.77 18.49
N MET A 146 20.17 3.81 17.88
CA MET A 146 20.66 5.02 17.20
C MET A 146 19.82 5.39 15.98
N MET A 147 19.20 4.40 15.33
CA MET A 147 18.28 4.56 14.20
C MET A 147 16.96 5.26 14.57
N THR A 148 16.53 5.19 15.83
CA THR A 148 15.32 5.93 16.27
C THR A 148 15.59 7.42 16.48
N GLY A 149 16.84 7.86 16.29
CA GLY A 149 17.31 9.22 16.59
C GLY A 149 17.82 9.38 18.02
N GLU A 150 17.75 8.34 18.86
CA GLU A 150 18.35 8.32 20.19
C GLU A 150 19.85 8.04 20.08
N ILE A 151 20.62 9.09 19.84
CA ILE A 151 22.08 9.01 19.87
C ILE A 151 22.53 9.49 21.25
N ASN A 152 23.10 8.60 22.07
CA ASN A 152 23.80 9.02 23.29
C ASN A 152 25.16 9.65 22.94
N TYR A 153 25.09 10.76 22.21
CA TYR A 153 26.24 11.44 21.63
C TYR A 153 27.10 12.10 22.71
N ALA A 154 26.50 12.56 23.81
CA ALA A 154 27.21 13.19 24.91
C ALA A 154 28.19 12.22 25.58
N ASP A 155 27.74 11.01 25.92
CA ASP A 155 28.58 10.00 26.55
C ASP A 155 29.63 9.45 25.57
N THR A 156 29.23 9.26 24.32
CA THR A 156 30.15 8.79 23.26
C THR A 156 31.25 9.83 23.00
N PHE A 157 30.88 11.11 22.86
CA PHE A 157 31.82 12.20 22.55
C PHE A 157 32.73 12.54 23.73
N SER A 158 32.21 12.53 24.97
CA SER A 158 33.04 12.73 26.17
C SER A 158 34.08 11.63 26.30
N HIS A 159 33.71 10.38 26.03
CA HIS A 159 34.64 9.26 26.00
C HIS A 159 35.69 9.40 24.89
N LEU A 160 35.28 9.76 23.67
CA LEU A 160 36.21 10.04 22.56
C LEU A 160 37.18 11.19 22.86
N SER A 161 36.72 12.21 23.60
CA SER A 161 37.56 13.32 24.08
C SER A 161 38.57 12.85 25.12
N SER A 162 38.11 12.10 26.13
CA SER A 162 38.96 11.61 27.22
C SER A 162 40.03 10.61 26.77
N THR A 163 39.75 9.85 25.72
CA THR A 163 40.67 8.84 25.15
C THR A 163 41.63 9.43 24.11
N GLY A 164 41.56 10.74 23.85
CA GLY A 164 42.42 11.42 22.87
C GLY A 164 42.12 11.05 21.41
N ARG A 165 41.07 10.26 21.14
CA ARG A 165 40.70 9.82 19.78
C ARG A 165 40.13 10.92 18.89
N LEU A 166 39.84 12.09 19.47
CA LEU A 166 39.52 13.30 18.72
C LEU A 166 40.75 14.06 18.20
N THR A 167 41.97 13.54 18.43
CA THR A 167 43.21 14.11 17.89
C THR A 167 43.56 13.45 16.55
N GLY A 168 43.84 14.26 15.52
CA GLY A 168 44.13 13.75 14.17
C GLY A 168 42.87 13.49 13.32
N PHE A 169 42.91 12.43 12.49
CA PHE A 169 41.82 12.09 11.57
C PHE A 169 40.68 11.39 12.30
N LYS A 170 39.53 12.06 12.40
CA LYS A 170 38.38 11.67 13.23
C LYS A 170 37.47 10.66 12.50
N VAL A 171 37.97 9.44 12.30
CA VAL A 171 37.24 8.36 11.61
C VAL A 171 35.91 8.07 12.29
N GLU A 172 35.88 8.08 13.62
CA GLU A 172 34.70 7.83 14.44
C GLU A 172 33.60 8.85 14.14
N LEU A 173 33.96 10.14 14.11
CA LEU A 173 33.02 11.24 13.83
C LEU A 173 32.47 11.16 12.40
N LEU A 174 33.33 10.82 11.44
CA LEU A 174 32.94 10.61 10.05
C LEU A 174 31.96 9.43 9.93
N LEU A 175 32.23 8.33 10.62
CA LEU A 175 31.38 7.15 10.62
C LEU A 175 30.01 7.43 11.26
N PHE A 176 29.97 8.18 12.37
CA PHE A 176 28.73 8.70 12.96
C PHE A 176 27.96 9.61 11.99
N GLY A 177 28.64 10.54 11.33
CA GLY A 177 28.02 11.44 10.36
C GLY A 177 27.37 10.71 9.18
N ILE A 178 28.08 9.73 8.60
CA ILE A 178 27.56 8.90 7.52
C ILE A 178 26.37 8.06 8.01
N MET A 179 26.45 7.48 9.22
CA MET A 179 25.35 6.73 9.81
C MET A 179 24.10 7.60 9.96
N VAL A 180 24.22 8.85 10.45
CA VAL A 180 23.07 9.76 10.57
C VAL A 180 22.43 10.03 9.21
N ILE A 181 23.23 10.27 8.17
CA ILE A 181 22.70 10.53 6.82
C ILE A 181 21.97 9.29 6.27
N VAL A 182 22.58 8.11 6.37
CA VAL A 182 22.04 6.89 5.76
C VAL A 182 20.89 6.29 6.59
N VAL A 183 21.07 6.17 7.89
CA VAL A 183 20.16 5.43 8.79
C VAL A 183 19.09 6.34 9.41
N ASN A 184 19.39 7.60 9.73
CA ASN A 184 18.38 8.48 10.34
C ASN A 184 17.63 9.32 9.30
N ILE A 185 18.33 9.85 8.29
CA ILE A 185 17.69 10.71 7.29
C ILE A 185 17.13 9.87 6.14
N ALA A 186 17.99 9.13 5.41
CA ALA A 186 17.56 8.43 4.21
C ALA A 186 16.55 7.30 4.51
N PHE A 187 16.80 6.51 5.55
CA PHE A 187 15.88 5.44 5.94
C PHE A 187 14.53 5.97 6.44
N ALA A 188 14.51 6.96 7.34
CA ALA A 188 13.25 7.51 7.85
C ALA A 188 12.42 8.16 6.72
N ASN A 189 13.07 8.91 5.84
CA ASN A 189 12.41 9.51 4.68
C ASN A 189 11.87 8.45 3.71
N LEU A 190 12.58 7.34 3.52
CA LEU A 190 12.08 6.22 2.72
C LEU A 190 10.87 5.56 3.38
N LEU A 191 10.90 5.30 4.69
CA LEU A 191 9.77 4.70 5.40
C LEU A 191 8.51 5.56 5.31
N ILE A 192 8.66 6.87 5.50
CA ILE A 192 7.55 7.82 5.36
C ILE A 192 7.09 7.87 3.90
N GLY A 193 8.02 7.93 2.95
CA GLY A 193 7.72 7.97 1.51
C GLY A 193 6.92 6.75 1.04
N LEU A 194 7.30 5.56 1.49
CA LEU A 194 6.59 4.31 1.19
C LEU A 194 5.23 4.25 1.89
N ALA A 195 5.18 4.60 3.17
CA ALA A 195 3.95 4.54 3.95
C ALA A 195 2.87 5.51 3.41
N VAL A 196 3.28 6.72 3.03
CA VAL A 196 2.37 7.75 2.52
C VAL A 196 2.06 7.54 1.04
N GLY A 197 3.04 7.12 0.23
CA GLY A 197 2.85 6.83 -1.19
C GLY A 197 1.86 5.69 -1.45
N ASP A 198 1.91 4.64 -0.63
CA ASP A 198 1.15 3.41 -0.87
C ASP A 198 -0.21 3.38 -0.17
N ILE A 199 -0.57 4.39 0.63
CA ILE A 199 -1.74 4.30 1.54
C ILE A 199 -3.07 4.08 0.80
N ASN A 200 -3.24 4.68 -0.38
CA ASN A 200 -4.47 4.56 -1.17
C ASN A 200 -4.58 3.19 -1.85
N GLU A 201 -3.48 2.72 -2.45
CA GLU A 201 -3.42 1.39 -3.09
C GLU A 201 -3.58 0.27 -2.04
N VAL A 202 -2.92 0.41 -0.88
CA VAL A 202 -3.07 -0.51 0.24
C VAL A 202 -4.50 -0.52 0.77
N LYS A 203 -5.16 0.64 0.84
CA LYS A 203 -6.56 0.74 1.30
C LYS A 203 -7.52 -0.02 0.40
N GLU A 204 -7.41 0.16 -0.91
CA GLU A 204 -8.26 -0.53 -1.89
C GLU A 204 -8.00 -2.04 -1.88
N THR A 205 -6.71 -2.43 -1.89
CA THR A 205 -6.32 -3.84 -1.82
C THR A 205 -6.77 -4.48 -0.49
N ALA A 206 -6.71 -3.75 0.61
CA ALA A 206 -7.15 -4.22 1.92
C ALA A 206 -8.67 -4.39 2.00
N SER A 207 -9.46 -3.48 1.40
CA SER A 207 -10.92 -3.58 1.40
C SER A 207 -11.39 -4.79 0.60
N LEU A 208 -10.79 -5.03 -0.58
CA LEU A 208 -11.07 -6.20 -1.41
C LEU A 208 -10.64 -7.50 -0.71
N ASN A 209 -9.45 -7.52 -0.11
CA ASN A 209 -9.00 -8.68 0.67
C ASN A 209 -9.87 -8.94 1.89
N GLN A 210 -10.37 -7.90 2.56
CA GLN A 210 -11.29 -8.06 3.67
C GLN A 210 -12.62 -8.66 3.20
N ALA A 211 -13.21 -8.14 2.12
CA ALA A 211 -14.42 -8.70 1.53
C ALA A 211 -14.23 -10.18 1.17
N LYS A 212 -13.12 -10.51 0.49
CA LYS A 212 -12.72 -11.88 0.19
C LYS A 212 -12.65 -12.72 1.46
N ASN A 213 -11.92 -12.30 2.48
CA ASN A 213 -11.78 -13.04 3.74
C ASN A 213 -13.15 -13.31 4.39
N HIS A 214 -14.05 -12.33 4.40
CA HIS A 214 -15.41 -12.52 4.92
C HIS A 214 -16.20 -13.56 4.11
N PHE A 215 -16.14 -13.50 2.77
CA PHE A 215 -16.79 -14.51 1.93
C PHE A 215 -16.21 -15.90 2.18
N GLN A 216 -14.88 -16.04 2.31
CA GLN A 216 -14.25 -17.32 2.57
C GLN A 216 -14.60 -17.88 3.94
N LEU A 217 -14.72 -17.03 4.96
CA LEU A 217 -15.20 -17.42 6.29
C LEU A 217 -16.65 -17.91 6.24
N ILE A 218 -17.53 -17.20 5.52
CA ILE A 218 -18.94 -17.59 5.38
C ILE A 218 -19.06 -18.91 4.61
N ILE A 219 -18.38 -19.04 3.47
CA ILE A 219 -18.39 -20.25 2.65
C ILE A 219 -17.79 -21.42 3.44
N GLY A 220 -16.65 -21.22 4.10
CA GLY A 220 -16.02 -22.25 4.91
C GLY A 220 -16.90 -22.70 6.08
N SER A 221 -17.52 -21.76 6.79
CA SER A 221 -18.49 -22.06 7.84
C SER A 221 -19.69 -22.84 7.28
N TYR A 222 -20.23 -22.40 6.14
CA TYR A 222 -21.33 -23.10 5.45
C TYR A 222 -20.93 -24.51 5.05
N GLU A 223 -19.78 -24.72 4.40
CA GLU A 223 -19.27 -26.03 3.99
C GLU A 223 -19.08 -26.98 5.19
N SER A 224 -18.65 -26.44 6.34
CA SER A 224 -18.42 -27.20 7.58
C SER A 224 -19.71 -27.68 8.25
N TYR A 225 -20.85 -27.03 7.99
CA TYR A 225 -22.10 -27.42 8.64
C TYR A 225 -22.60 -28.79 8.16
N PRO A 226 -23.12 -29.63 9.09
CA PRO A 226 -23.85 -30.83 8.75
C PRO A 226 -25.04 -30.57 7.80
N MET A 227 -25.40 -31.58 7.01
CA MET A 227 -26.43 -31.45 5.96
C MET A 227 -27.80 -31.02 6.49
N PHE A 228 -28.14 -31.41 7.73
CA PHE A 228 -29.38 -31.01 8.40
C PHE A 228 -29.44 -29.50 8.70
N ILE A 229 -28.34 -28.89 9.14
CA ILE A 229 -28.24 -27.43 9.37
C ILE A 229 -28.30 -26.68 8.04
N LYS A 230 -27.60 -27.17 7.01
CA LYS A 230 -27.65 -26.56 5.67
C LYS A 230 -29.07 -26.49 5.13
N LYS A 231 -29.84 -27.58 5.26
CA LYS A 231 -31.23 -27.66 4.79
C LYS A 231 -32.16 -26.70 5.56
N ILE A 232 -31.88 -26.45 6.84
CA ILE A 232 -32.65 -25.50 7.67
C ILE A 232 -32.32 -24.05 7.33
N ILE A 233 -31.05 -23.71 7.10
CA ILE A 233 -30.59 -22.33 6.90
C ILE A 233 -30.77 -21.88 5.44
N HIS A 234 -30.75 -22.81 4.48
CA HIS A 234 -30.85 -22.48 3.06
C HIS A 234 -32.22 -21.90 2.71
N SER A 235 -32.24 -20.64 2.26
CA SER A 235 -33.41 -19.96 1.72
C SER A 235 -33.18 -19.65 0.25
N PRO A 236 -34.07 -20.07 -0.68
CA PRO A 236 -33.84 -19.99 -2.13
C PRO A 236 -33.92 -18.57 -2.70
N GLY A 237 -34.43 -17.59 -1.95
CA GLY A 237 -34.49 -16.20 -2.39
C GLY A 237 -34.68 -15.23 -1.23
N LEU A 238 -34.13 -14.02 -1.38
CA LEU A 238 -34.29 -12.91 -0.44
C LEU A 238 -35.30 -11.92 -1.00
N THR A 239 -36.55 -11.94 -0.53
CA THR A 239 -37.54 -10.93 -0.91
C THR A 239 -37.34 -9.66 -0.08
N ILE A 240 -36.66 -8.67 -0.65
CA ILE A 240 -36.42 -7.38 -0.01
C ILE A 240 -37.67 -6.51 -0.19
N ARG A 241 -38.51 -6.39 0.86
CA ARG A 241 -39.68 -5.53 0.84
C ARG A 241 -39.36 -4.18 1.48
N LYS A 242 -39.39 -3.11 0.69
CA LYS A 242 -39.20 -1.73 1.17
C LYS A 242 -40.43 -1.31 1.97
N ASP A 243 -40.32 -1.32 3.29
CA ASP A 243 -41.45 -1.02 4.17
C ASP A 243 -41.75 0.49 4.18
N LYS A 244 -42.95 0.87 3.71
CA LYS A 244 -43.38 2.28 3.61
C LYS A 244 -43.69 2.90 4.98
N HIS A 245 -44.00 2.09 6.00
CA HIS A 245 -44.47 2.53 7.33
C HIS A 245 -43.51 2.18 8.49
N SER A 246 -42.22 2.06 8.21
CA SER A 246 -41.22 1.78 9.26
C SER A 246 -40.93 3.00 10.16
N SER A 247 -40.73 2.74 11.45
CA SER A 247 -40.30 3.75 12.43
C SER A 247 -38.92 4.33 12.07
N TYR A 248 -38.60 5.54 12.54
CA TYR A 248 -37.34 6.25 12.20
C TYR A 248 -36.09 5.38 12.46
N SER A 249 -36.03 4.67 13.59
CA SER A 249 -34.93 3.75 13.92
C SER A 249 -34.82 2.56 12.95
N GLN A 250 -35.95 2.03 12.49
CA GLN A 250 -35.98 0.96 11.48
C GLN A 250 -35.57 1.47 10.10
N LYS A 251 -35.95 2.72 9.74
CA LYS A 251 -35.49 3.38 8.51
C LYS A 251 -33.97 3.59 8.51
N GLN A 252 -33.39 3.96 9.65
CA GLN A 252 -31.94 4.15 9.78
C GLN A 252 -31.17 2.82 9.64
N ILE A 253 -31.66 1.75 10.27
CA ILE A 253 -31.12 0.40 10.11
C ILE A 253 -31.25 -0.06 8.64
N TRP A 254 -32.43 0.15 8.03
CA TRP A 254 -32.65 -0.14 6.62
C TRP A 254 -31.71 0.63 5.70
N HIS A 255 -31.54 1.92 5.93
CA HIS A 255 -30.66 2.77 5.13
C HIS A 255 -29.20 2.31 5.23
N ASN A 256 -28.72 1.96 6.44
CA ASN A 256 -27.37 1.44 6.61
C ASN A 256 -27.16 0.07 5.95
N LEU A 257 -28.19 -0.80 5.95
CA LEU A 257 -28.15 -2.10 5.27
C LEU A 257 -28.21 -1.98 3.73
N THR A 258 -29.05 -1.08 3.20
CA THR A 258 -29.18 -0.87 1.75
C THR A 258 -28.12 0.05 1.15
N ALA A 259 -27.48 0.91 1.94
CA ALA A 259 -26.38 1.76 1.46
C ALA A 259 -25.25 0.92 0.85
N LYS A 260 -24.89 -0.21 1.49
CA LYS A 260 -23.87 -1.14 0.95
C LYS A 260 -24.30 -1.86 -0.33
N LEU A 261 -25.60 -2.08 -0.54
CA LEU A 261 -26.13 -2.68 -1.77
C LEU A 261 -26.18 -1.69 -2.93
N LYS A 262 -26.33 -0.39 -2.63
CA LYS A 262 -26.37 0.68 -3.64
C LYS A 262 -25.02 0.80 -4.39
N PHE A 263 -23.90 0.62 -3.69
CA PHE A 263 -22.55 0.58 -4.29
C PHE A 263 -22.38 -0.56 -5.31
N ILE A 264 -22.95 -1.74 -5.06
CA ILE A 264 -22.91 -2.88 -6.01
C ILE A 264 -23.71 -2.57 -7.30
N GLN A 265 -24.70 -1.69 -7.21
CA GLN A 265 -25.47 -1.23 -8.36
C GLN A 265 -24.74 -0.11 -9.14
N GLU A 266 -23.89 0.67 -8.48
CA GLU A 266 -23.02 1.69 -9.10
C GLU A 266 -21.86 1.05 -9.88
N ASP A 267 -21.25 -0.04 -9.41
CA ASP A 267 -20.23 -0.81 -10.17
C ASP A 267 -20.78 -1.35 -11.51
N LYS A 268 -22.09 -1.64 -11.57
CA LYS A 268 -22.74 -1.99 -12.85
C LYS A 268 -22.89 -0.80 -13.79
N ASN A 269 -23.02 0.42 -13.27
CA ASN A 269 -23.12 1.64 -14.07
C ASN A 269 -21.74 2.09 -14.60
N GLU A 270 -20.62 1.69 -13.97
CA GLU A 270 -19.27 1.95 -14.52
C GLU A 270 -19.03 1.22 -15.86
N ALA A 271 -19.61 0.03 -16.03
CA ALA A 271 -19.62 -0.67 -17.33
C ALA A 271 -20.39 0.13 -18.41
N ASP A 272 -21.48 0.80 -18.01
CA ASP A 272 -22.22 1.73 -18.90
C ASP A 272 -21.42 3.04 -19.16
N GLN A 273 -20.53 3.42 -18.25
CA GLN A 273 -19.65 4.58 -18.40
C GLN A 273 -18.51 4.30 -19.40
N GLU A 274 -18.01 3.06 -19.47
CA GLU A 274 -17.02 2.65 -20.49
C GLU A 274 -17.63 2.65 -21.92
N THR A 275 -18.90 2.27 -22.06
CA THR A 275 -19.63 2.41 -23.34
C THR A 275 -19.81 3.88 -23.74
N ASN A 276 -20.15 4.76 -22.79
CA ASN A 276 -20.26 6.20 -23.06
C ASN A 276 -18.90 6.83 -23.45
N LEU A 277 -17.79 6.37 -22.86
CA LEU A 277 -16.45 6.86 -23.21
C LEU A 277 -16.03 6.43 -24.63
N LYS A 278 -16.38 5.21 -25.06
CA LYS A 278 -16.16 4.74 -26.43
C LYS A 278 -16.95 5.57 -27.43
N ASP A 279 -18.22 5.84 -27.14
CA ASP A 279 -19.06 6.69 -27.99
C ASP A 279 -18.52 8.12 -28.09
N LEU A 280 -18.08 8.72 -26.98
CA LEU A 280 -17.45 10.04 -26.99
C LEU A 280 -16.18 10.07 -27.84
N LYS A 281 -15.34 9.03 -27.73
CA LYS A 281 -14.09 8.92 -28.51
C LYS A 281 -14.35 8.80 -30.00
N THR A 282 -15.40 8.08 -30.42
CA THR A 282 -15.79 8.00 -31.84
C THR A 282 -16.33 9.33 -32.38
N LEU A 283 -17.05 10.10 -31.55
CA LEU A 283 -17.57 11.42 -31.92
C LEU A 283 -16.42 12.43 -32.11
N VAL A 284 -15.43 12.43 -31.21
CA VAL A 284 -14.23 13.27 -31.35
C VAL A 284 -13.42 12.92 -32.60
N LEU A 285 -13.27 11.63 -32.91
CA LEU A 285 -12.58 11.18 -34.12
C LEU A 285 -13.30 11.68 -35.38
N ARG A 286 -14.64 11.63 -35.39
CA ARG A 286 -15.47 12.16 -36.48
C ARG A 286 -15.28 13.67 -36.65
N GLN A 287 -15.25 14.43 -35.55
CA GLN A 287 -14.97 15.87 -35.58
C GLN A 287 -13.57 16.17 -36.13
N GLN A 288 -12.54 15.41 -35.74
CA GLN A 288 -11.19 15.57 -36.29
C GLN A 288 -11.12 15.32 -37.81
N THR A 289 -11.89 14.35 -38.33
CA THR A 289 -11.97 14.10 -39.77
C THR A 289 -12.68 15.24 -40.52
N GLU A 290 -13.74 15.83 -39.94
CA GLU A 290 -14.42 16.98 -40.53
C GLU A 290 -13.53 18.22 -40.54
N ILE A 291 -12.78 18.47 -39.45
CA ILE A 291 -11.80 19.57 -39.39
C ILE A 291 -10.70 19.39 -40.46
N SER A 292 -10.24 18.15 -40.69
CA SER A 292 -9.25 17.87 -41.72
C SER A 292 -9.79 18.16 -43.12
N ARG A 293 -11.04 17.77 -43.41
CA ARG A 293 -11.72 18.11 -44.68
C ARG A 293 -11.91 19.62 -44.86
N LEU A 294 -12.32 20.32 -43.80
CA LEU A 294 -12.47 21.77 -43.85
C LEU A 294 -11.13 22.46 -44.14
N LYS A 295 -10.03 21.94 -43.59
CA LYS A 295 -8.68 22.46 -43.87
C LYS A 295 -8.30 22.29 -45.34
N GLU A 296 -8.59 21.13 -45.93
CA GLU A 296 -8.36 20.85 -47.36
C GLU A 296 -9.18 21.81 -48.25
N LEU A 297 -10.47 21.99 -47.96
CA LEU A 297 -11.32 22.94 -48.69
C LEU A 297 -10.82 24.40 -48.59
N ILE A 298 -10.25 24.79 -47.45
CA ILE A 298 -9.66 26.12 -47.27
C ILE A 298 -8.37 26.25 -48.09
N GLU A 299 -7.54 25.21 -48.16
CA GLU A 299 -6.33 25.23 -49.01
C GLU A 299 -6.69 25.31 -50.49
N ASP A 300 -7.70 24.59 -50.94
CA ASP A 300 -8.22 24.67 -52.31
C ASP A 300 -8.75 26.07 -52.62
N ALA A 301 -9.61 26.63 -51.76
CA ALA A 301 -10.13 27.99 -51.95
C ALA A 301 -9.00 29.04 -51.95
N LYS A 302 -7.96 28.86 -51.13
CA LYS A 302 -6.78 29.73 -51.12
C LYS A 302 -5.98 29.61 -52.41
N SER A 303 -5.86 28.41 -52.97
CA SER A 303 -5.23 28.17 -54.26
C SER A 303 -5.98 28.90 -55.38
N ASP A 304 -7.31 28.79 -55.40
CA ASP A 304 -8.18 29.45 -56.38
C ASP A 304 -8.08 30.98 -56.29
N ILE A 305 -8.07 31.54 -55.08
CA ILE A 305 -7.89 32.99 -54.87
C ILE A 305 -6.53 33.46 -55.40
N ASN A 306 -5.45 32.71 -55.14
CA ASN A 306 -4.12 33.04 -55.66
C ASN A 306 -4.05 32.93 -57.19
N PHE A 307 -4.71 31.93 -57.78
CA PHE A 307 -4.79 31.75 -59.22
C PHE A 307 -5.50 32.94 -59.89
N HIS A 308 -6.69 33.31 -59.39
CA HIS A 308 -7.42 34.49 -59.87
C HIS A 308 -6.65 35.80 -59.62
N GLY A 309 -5.98 35.94 -58.48
CA GLY A 309 -5.14 37.09 -58.18
C GLY A 309 -3.99 37.28 -59.18
N ASN A 310 -3.35 36.18 -59.60
CA ASN A 310 -2.28 36.22 -60.59
C ASN A 310 -2.80 36.55 -62.01
N ILE A 311 -3.99 36.04 -62.38
CA ILE A 311 -4.63 36.40 -63.64
C ILE A 311 -4.92 37.91 -63.67
N ASN A 312 -5.59 38.44 -62.64
CA ASN A 312 -5.92 39.86 -62.56
C ASN A 312 -4.67 40.74 -62.57
N ARG A 313 -3.58 40.31 -61.93
CA ARG A 313 -2.29 41.02 -61.96
C ARG A 313 -1.64 41.03 -63.34
N THR A 314 -1.85 39.96 -64.12
CA THR A 314 -1.34 39.86 -65.50
C THR A 314 -2.15 40.72 -66.45
N GLU A 315 -3.48 40.75 -66.29
CA GLU A 315 -4.38 41.61 -67.05
C GLU A 315 -4.13 43.09 -66.76
N THR A 316 -3.98 43.46 -65.49
CA THR A 316 -3.61 44.85 -65.11
C THR A 316 -2.25 45.26 -65.65
N LYS A 317 -1.25 44.38 -65.66
CA LYS A 317 0.03 44.67 -66.33
C LYS A 317 -0.13 44.92 -67.84
N LYS A 318 -0.91 44.08 -68.53
CA LYS A 318 -1.19 44.27 -69.97
C LYS A 318 -1.88 45.61 -70.24
N LEU A 319 -2.86 45.99 -69.41
CA LEU A 319 -3.53 47.28 -69.52
C LEU A 319 -2.58 48.47 -69.28
N ILE A 320 -1.71 48.36 -68.27
CA ILE A 320 -0.69 49.39 -67.98
C ILE A 320 0.29 49.52 -69.15
N ASP A 321 0.75 48.42 -69.74
CA ASP A 321 1.65 48.44 -70.90
C ASP A 321 0.98 49.06 -72.13
N GLN A 322 -0.31 48.78 -72.37
CA GLN A 322 -1.09 49.43 -73.42
C GLN A 322 -1.21 50.95 -73.22
N VAL A 323 -1.48 51.39 -71.99
CA VAL A 323 -1.53 52.83 -71.64
C VAL A 323 -0.15 53.48 -71.80
N LEU A 324 0.92 52.81 -71.37
CA LEU A 324 2.29 53.31 -71.56
C LEU A 324 2.69 53.42 -73.04
N GLN A 325 2.25 52.49 -73.89
CA GLN A 325 2.44 52.59 -75.34
C GLN A 325 1.66 53.75 -75.94
N ALA A 326 0.41 53.97 -75.52
CA ALA A 326 -0.40 55.11 -75.96
C ALA A 326 0.23 56.45 -75.54
N ILE A 327 0.72 56.56 -74.30
CA ILE A 327 1.42 57.76 -73.81
C ILE A 327 2.74 57.99 -74.55
N LYS A 328 3.49 56.94 -74.90
CA LYS A 328 4.71 57.08 -75.71
C LYS A 328 4.42 57.53 -77.15
N ALA A 329 3.32 57.06 -77.75
CA ALA A 329 2.88 57.52 -79.06
C ALA A 329 2.48 59.01 -79.03
N ASP A 330 1.75 59.44 -78.00
CA ASP A 330 1.32 60.84 -77.79
C ASP A 330 2.51 61.77 -77.40
N GLY A 331 3.48 61.24 -76.66
CA GLY A 331 4.72 61.95 -76.29
C GLY A 331 5.71 62.13 -77.44
N SER A 332 5.68 61.26 -78.46
CA SER A 332 6.49 61.42 -79.68
C SER A 332 5.95 62.47 -80.66
N GLU A 333 4.67 62.85 -80.57
CA GLU A 333 4.12 63.95 -81.37
C GLU A 333 4.45 65.35 -80.79
N LYS A 334 4.76 65.45 -79.49
CA LYS A 334 5.02 66.75 -78.82
C LYS A 334 6.47 67.24 -78.83
N TYR A 335 7.44 66.47 -79.34
CA TYR A 335 8.85 66.87 -79.41
C TYR A 335 9.40 66.98 -80.85
N SER A 336 8.52 67.24 -81.82
CA SER A 336 8.91 67.52 -83.21
C SER A 336 8.29 68.82 -83.74
N ILE A 337 8.24 69.87 -82.90
CA ILE A 337 8.09 71.26 -83.34
C ILE A 337 8.97 72.13 -82.43
N GLY A 338 10.15 72.47 -82.94
CA GLY A 338 11.12 73.41 -82.40
C GLY A 338 12.08 73.77 -83.52
#